data_AF-A0A454Y707-F1
#
_entry.id   AF-A0A454Y707-F1
#
_cell.length_a   1.000
_cell.length_b   1.000
_cell.length_c   1.000
_cell.angle_alpha   90.00
_cell.angle_beta   90.00
_cell.angle_gamma   90.00
#
_symmetry.space_group_name_H-M   'P 1'
#
loop_
_entity.id
_entity.type
_entity.pdbx_description
1 polymer ?
#
loop_
_entity_poly.entity_id
_entity_poly.type
_entity_poly.pdbx_seq_one_letter_code
_entity_poly.pdbx_strand_id
1 'polypeptide(L)'
;MLLFALSSILSLAQCNIIKEIEEYQSLDDPYDFSSPYELIDMGIDQLCFTYPSLLPSSNEELITFKKEFMAFLAEKPEVQDEILHGFPSDYRELWTRMKELRRICTQEFEHLSEEEQRIIESPTGLMLHKMGVQSALSVIRFRKAEFKKRNLTKEEIQKEIADRQLAIFKMWYEEDVDTVKDEL
;
A
#
# COMPACT_ATOMS: atom_id res chain seq x y z
N MET A 1 35.05 -9.84 -2.14
CA MET A 1 34.02 -10.39 -3.05
C MET A 1 32.59 -10.34 -2.49
N LEU A 2 32.37 -10.17 -1.17
CA LEU A 2 31.01 -9.97 -0.61
C LEU A 2 30.43 -8.55 -0.80
N LEU A 3 31.28 -7.51 -0.94
CA LEU A 3 30.82 -6.13 -1.11
C LEU A 3 30.18 -5.86 -2.49
N PHE A 4 30.57 -6.60 -3.52
CA PHE A 4 29.94 -6.48 -4.86
C PHE A 4 28.55 -7.12 -4.91
N ALA A 5 28.27 -8.14 -4.11
CA ALA A 5 26.95 -8.77 -4.05
C ALA A 5 25.91 -7.84 -3.39
N LEU A 6 26.32 -7.04 -2.40
CA LEU A 6 25.45 -6.05 -1.76
C LEU A 6 25.18 -4.84 -2.66
N SER A 7 26.16 -4.36 -3.43
CA SER A 7 25.92 -3.30 -4.43
C SER A 7 25.00 -3.78 -5.56
N SER A 8 25.07 -5.07 -5.94
CA SER A 8 24.16 -5.66 -6.92
C SER A 8 22.75 -5.89 -6.39
N ILE A 9 22.59 -6.18 -5.09
CA ILE A 9 21.27 -6.29 -4.43
C ILE A 9 20.65 -4.91 -4.20
N LEU A 10 21.46 -3.90 -3.86
CA LEU A 10 21.01 -2.49 -3.80
C LEU A 10 20.71 -1.92 -5.20
N SER A 11 21.39 -2.41 -6.23
CA SER A 11 21.13 -2.07 -7.65
C SER A 11 19.91 -2.77 -8.24
N LEU A 12 19.46 -3.90 -7.67
CA LEU A 12 18.24 -4.61 -8.07
C LEU A 12 16.97 -3.96 -7.51
N ALA A 13 17.11 -3.02 -6.58
CA ALA A 13 16.03 -2.18 -6.06
C ALA A 13 15.97 -0.80 -6.75
N GLN A 14 16.55 -0.64 -7.94
CA GLN A 14 16.20 0.49 -8.80
C GLN A 14 14.78 0.28 -9.33
N CYS A 15 13.81 0.60 -8.48
CA CYS A 15 12.45 0.97 -8.89
C CYS A 15 12.60 2.05 -9.96
N ASN A 16 12.35 1.73 -11.21
CA ASN A 16 12.21 2.75 -12.23
C ASN A 16 10.82 3.37 -12.03
N ILE A 17 10.78 4.44 -11.22
CA ILE A 17 9.56 5.15 -10.84
C ILE A 17 8.73 5.52 -12.09
N ILE A 18 9.41 5.92 -13.15
CA ILE A 18 8.79 6.30 -14.44
C ILE A 18 8.02 5.10 -15.01
N LYS A 19 8.65 3.93 -15.10
CA LYS A 19 7.99 2.71 -15.59
C LYS A 19 6.80 2.29 -14.72
N GLU A 20 6.88 2.49 -13.41
CA GLU A 20 5.76 2.18 -12.52
C GLU A 20 4.59 3.14 -12.74
N ILE A 21 4.85 4.43 -12.90
CA ILE A 21 3.81 5.41 -13.23
C ILE A 21 3.18 5.07 -14.59
N GLU A 22 4.00 4.80 -15.61
CA GLU A 22 3.54 4.42 -16.95
C GLU A 22 2.70 3.13 -16.91
N GLU A 23 3.16 2.11 -16.18
CA GLU A 23 2.41 0.85 -16.03
C GLU A 23 1.07 1.10 -15.34
N TYR A 24 1.05 1.84 -14.25
CA TYR A 24 -0.18 2.13 -13.51
C TYR A 24 -1.17 2.93 -14.35
N GLN A 25 -0.70 3.93 -15.11
CA GLN A 25 -1.52 4.71 -16.05
C GLN A 25 -2.03 3.88 -17.24
N SER A 26 -1.35 2.79 -17.59
CA SER A 26 -1.77 1.88 -18.67
C SER A 26 -2.84 0.87 -18.25
N LEU A 27 -3.18 0.81 -16.96
CA LEU A 27 -4.26 -0.05 -16.48
C LEU A 27 -5.61 0.55 -16.86
N ASP A 28 -6.39 -0.18 -17.66
CA ASP A 28 -7.75 0.22 -18.03
C ASP A 28 -8.65 0.36 -16.77
N ASP A 29 -8.56 -0.62 -15.86
CA ASP A 29 -9.17 -0.56 -14.52
C ASP A 29 -8.33 -1.39 -13.52
N PRO A 30 -7.73 -0.79 -12.48
CA PRO A 30 -7.00 -1.54 -11.45
C PRO A 30 -7.89 -2.52 -10.67
N TYR A 31 -9.21 -2.33 -10.68
CA TYR A 31 -10.17 -3.19 -9.99
C TYR A 31 -10.55 -4.45 -10.78
N ASP A 32 -10.05 -4.61 -12.01
CA ASP A 32 -10.19 -5.86 -12.77
C ASP A 32 -9.44 -7.04 -12.11
N PHE A 33 -8.49 -6.74 -11.22
CA PHE A 33 -7.59 -7.74 -10.62
C PHE A 33 -7.58 -7.74 -9.09
N SER A 34 -8.19 -6.76 -8.44
CA SER A 34 -8.17 -6.61 -6.98
C SER A 34 -9.33 -5.74 -6.50
N SER A 35 -9.66 -5.81 -5.20
CA SER A 35 -10.61 -4.88 -4.57
C SER A 35 -9.88 -3.74 -3.86
N PRO A 36 -10.53 -2.58 -3.59
CA PRO A 36 -9.93 -1.53 -2.76
C PRO A 36 -9.42 -2.04 -1.40
N TYR A 37 -10.16 -2.94 -0.77
CA TYR A 37 -9.78 -3.55 0.51
C TYR A 37 -8.51 -4.37 0.39
N GLU A 38 -8.39 -5.18 -0.67
CA GLU A 38 -7.20 -5.99 -0.91
C GLU A 38 -5.98 -5.16 -1.31
N LEU A 39 -6.17 -4.11 -2.12
CA LEU A 39 -5.10 -3.17 -2.45
C LEU A 39 -4.50 -2.53 -1.19
N ILE A 40 -5.35 -2.16 -0.22
CA ILE A 40 -4.88 -1.59 1.04
C ILE A 40 -4.30 -2.65 1.97
N ASP A 41 -4.98 -3.78 2.15
CA ASP A 41 -4.57 -4.84 3.06
C ASP A 41 -3.16 -5.35 2.70
N MET A 42 -3.00 -5.80 1.44
CA MET A 42 -1.74 -6.33 0.96
C MET A 42 -0.72 -5.22 0.65
N GLY A 43 -1.19 -4.04 0.22
CA GLY A 43 -0.32 -2.91 -0.08
C GLY A 43 0.39 -2.39 1.17
N ILE A 44 -0.33 -2.24 2.28
CA ILE A 44 0.26 -1.85 3.57
C ILE A 44 1.19 -2.93 4.11
N ASP A 45 0.82 -4.21 3.98
CA ASP A 45 1.70 -5.31 4.41
C ASP A 45 3.01 -5.32 3.61
N GLN A 46 2.93 -5.11 2.30
CA GLN A 46 4.10 -4.99 1.44
C GLN A 46 4.94 -3.75 1.78
N LEU A 47 4.30 -2.62 2.06
CA LEU A 47 4.97 -1.40 2.47
C LEU A 47 5.73 -1.59 3.79
N CYS A 48 5.11 -2.23 4.78
CA CYS A 48 5.76 -2.57 6.06
C CYS A 48 6.88 -3.60 5.89
N PHE A 49 6.73 -4.55 4.96
CA PHE A 49 7.79 -5.49 4.64
C PHE A 49 9.01 -4.79 4.03
N THR A 50 8.78 -3.86 3.08
CA THR A 50 9.85 -3.07 2.46
C THR A 50 10.47 -2.08 3.45
N TYR A 51 9.66 -1.50 4.34
CA TYR A 51 10.07 -0.53 5.35
C TYR A 51 9.68 -0.99 6.76
N PRO A 52 10.49 -1.85 7.40
CA PRO A 52 10.14 -2.42 8.71
C PRO A 52 9.87 -1.40 9.82
N SER A 53 10.36 -0.16 9.72
CA SER A 53 10.06 0.90 10.70
C SER A 53 8.60 1.38 10.64
N LEU A 54 7.87 1.08 9.57
CA LEU A 54 6.44 1.37 9.45
C LEU A 54 5.57 0.31 10.14
N LEU A 55 6.11 -0.87 10.43
CA LEU A 55 5.35 -1.96 11.03
C LEU A 55 4.84 -1.54 12.43
N PRO A 56 3.53 -1.63 12.69
CA PRO A 56 2.99 -1.40 14.01
C PRO A 56 3.40 -2.47 15.03
N SER A 57 3.21 -2.18 16.31
CA SER A 57 3.69 -3.06 17.39
C SER A 57 2.77 -4.27 17.61
N SER A 58 1.54 -4.21 17.11
CA SER A 58 0.54 -5.27 17.22
C SER A 58 -0.26 -5.43 15.92
N ASN A 59 -0.93 -6.59 15.78
CA ASN A 59 -1.86 -6.83 14.69
C ASN A 59 -3.08 -5.90 14.75
N GLU A 60 -3.52 -5.52 15.94
CA GLU A 60 -4.63 -4.58 16.14
C GLU A 60 -4.27 -3.18 15.63
N GLU A 61 -3.06 -2.70 15.92
CA GLU A 61 -2.56 -1.43 15.37
C GLU A 61 -2.36 -1.51 13.85
N LEU A 62 -1.95 -2.66 13.31
CA LEU A 62 -1.86 -2.87 11.86
C LEU A 62 -3.22 -2.83 11.18
N ILE A 63 -4.24 -3.49 11.74
CA ILE A 63 -5.62 -3.40 11.24
C ILE A 63 -6.13 -1.96 11.36
N THR A 64 -5.84 -1.27 12.45
CA THR A 64 -6.20 0.14 12.64
C THR A 64 -5.54 1.02 11.56
N PHE A 65 -4.25 0.85 11.32
CA PHE A 65 -3.54 1.56 10.25
C PHE A 65 -4.19 1.35 8.88
N LYS A 66 -4.57 0.10 8.55
CA LYS A 66 -5.27 -0.23 7.30
C LYS A 66 -6.65 0.45 7.20
N LYS A 67 -7.44 0.44 8.27
CA LYS A 67 -8.75 1.12 8.33
C LYS A 67 -8.62 2.63 8.20
N GLU A 68 -7.70 3.23 8.94
CA GLU A 68 -7.44 4.67 8.89
C GLU A 68 -6.94 5.11 7.51
N PHE A 69 -6.09 4.31 6.85
CA PHE A 69 -5.67 4.59 5.48
C PHE A 69 -6.85 4.53 4.50
N MET A 70 -7.73 3.52 4.61
CA MET A 70 -8.97 3.46 3.81
C MET A 70 -9.85 4.69 4.04
N ALA A 71 -10.03 5.10 5.30
CA ALA A 71 -10.82 6.29 5.64
C ALA A 71 -10.19 7.58 5.08
N PHE A 72 -8.88 7.74 5.20
CA PHE A 72 -8.11 8.83 4.63
C PHE A 72 -8.31 8.97 3.11
N LEU A 73 -8.35 7.86 2.36
CA LEU A 73 -8.60 7.93 0.91
C LEU A 73 -10.00 8.45 0.57
N ALA A 74 -10.96 8.35 1.49
CA ALA A 74 -12.32 8.88 1.33
C ALA A 74 -12.48 10.31 1.85
N GLU A 75 -11.46 10.88 2.50
CA GLU A 75 -11.47 12.26 2.99
C GLU A 75 -11.45 13.30 1.87
N LYS A 76 -11.79 14.54 2.23
CA LYS A 76 -11.66 15.67 1.33
C LYS A 76 -10.17 15.99 1.05
N PRO A 77 -9.82 16.50 -0.14
CA PRO A 77 -8.44 16.83 -0.49
C PRO A 77 -7.74 17.74 0.53
N GLU A 78 -8.45 18.67 1.16
CA GLU A 78 -7.87 19.57 2.17
C GLU A 78 -7.43 18.81 3.43
N VAL A 79 -8.24 17.85 3.89
CA VAL A 79 -7.92 17.01 5.05
C VAL A 79 -6.79 16.05 4.71
N GLN A 80 -6.80 15.51 3.49
CA GLN A 80 -5.71 14.67 3.00
C GLN A 80 -4.39 15.46 2.98
N ASP A 81 -4.40 16.69 2.49
CA ASP A 81 -3.24 17.56 2.42
C ASP A 81 -2.68 17.89 3.81
N GLU A 82 -3.54 18.19 4.78
CA GLU A 82 -3.13 18.41 6.18
C GLU A 82 -2.38 17.20 6.74
N ILE A 83 -2.93 16.00 6.58
CA ILE A 83 -2.28 14.76 7.06
C ILE A 83 -0.97 14.52 6.30
N LEU A 84 -0.97 14.69 4.97
CA LEU A 84 0.19 14.60 4.09
C LEU A 84 1.25 15.68 4.36
N HIS A 85 0.95 16.71 5.15
CA HIS A 85 1.89 17.73 5.64
C HIS A 85 2.21 17.60 7.13
N GLY A 86 1.67 16.57 7.80
CA GLY A 86 2.04 16.18 9.15
C GLY A 86 1.26 16.91 10.24
N PHE A 87 0.16 17.58 9.88
CA PHE A 87 -0.76 18.13 10.86
C PHE A 87 -1.39 16.99 11.69
N PRO A 88 -1.63 17.22 12.99
CA PRO A 88 -2.30 16.22 13.84
C PRO A 88 -3.64 15.83 13.26
N SER A 89 -3.98 14.54 13.38
CA SER A 89 -5.22 13.97 12.86
C SER A 89 -5.78 12.95 13.86
N ASP A 90 -7.09 12.71 13.78
CA ASP A 90 -7.75 11.63 14.51
C ASP A 90 -7.28 10.24 14.03
N TYR A 91 -6.68 10.16 12.83
CA TYR A 91 -6.04 8.97 12.30
C TYR A 91 -4.63 8.78 12.89
N ARG A 92 -4.57 8.32 14.14
CA ARG A 92 -3.33 8.32 14.94
C ARG A 92 -2.27 7.36 14.40
N GLU A 93 -2.66 6.15 14.01
CA GLU A 93 -1.71 5.17 13.48
C GLU A 93 -1.20 5.62 12.11
N LEU A 94 -2.11 6.01 11.21
CA LEU A 94 -1.78 6.57 9.91
C LEU A 94 -0.83 7.75 10.02
N TRP A 95 -1.15 8.75 10.86
CA TRP A 95 -0.30 9.93 11.04
C TRP A 95 1.11 9.54 11.50
N THR A 96 1.21 8.62 12.46
CA THR A 96 2.50 8.14 12.98
C THR A 96 3.32 7.49 11.86
N ARG A 97 2.71 6.64 11.03
CA ARG A 97 3.41 5.96 9.92
C ARG A 97 3.72 6.88 8.76
N MET A 98 2.85 7.84 8.45
CA MET A 98 3.14 8.85 7.42
C MET A 98 4.29 9.76 7.80
N LYS A 99 4.49 10.08 9.09
CA LYS A 99 5.68 10.82 9.54
C LYS A 99 6.97 10.05 9.31
N GLU A 100 6.98 8.76 9.65
CA GLU A 100 8.15 7.91 9.44
C GLU A 100 8.40 7.68 7.95
N LEU A 101 7.35 7.42 7.16
CA LEU A 101 7.48 7.27 5.72
C LEU A 101 7.97 8.55 5.05
N ARG A 102 7.49 9.73 5.47
CA ARG A 102 8.03 11.01 4.99
C ARG A 102 9.53 11.11 5.24
N ARG A 103 10.00 10.75 6.44
CA ARG A 103 11.42 10.77 6.79
C ARG A 103 12.24 9.88 5.83
N ILE A 104 11.73 8.68 5.53
CA ILE A 104 12.34 7.76 4.56
C ILE A 104 12.34 8.38 3.16
N CYS A 105 11.18 8.88 2.69
CA CYS A 105 11.05 9.48 1.38
C CYS A 105 11.91 10.74 1.20
N THR A 106 12.12 11.55 2.23
CA THR A 106 13.05 12.68 2.16
C THR A 106 14.47 12.21 1.89
N GLN A 107 14.92 11.14 2.56
CA GLN A 107 16.25 10.57 2.37
C GLN A 107 16.38 9.93 0.97
N GLU A 108 15.37 9.17 0.54
CA GLU A 108 15.40 8.52 -0.77
C GLU A 108 15.27 9.51 -1.93
N PHE A 109 14.52 10.60 -1.77
CA PHE A 109 14.30 11.60 -2.82
C PHE A 109 15.62 12.25 -3.27
N GLU A 110 16.53 12.51 -2.33
CA GLU A 110 17.87 13.05 -2.62
C GLU A 110 18.74 12.11 -3.48
N HIS A 111 18.37 10.83 -3.55
CA HIS A 111 19.08 9.80 -4.31
C HIS A 111 18.41 9.44 -5.64
N LEU A 112 17.25 10.03 -5.95
CA LEU A 112 16.60 9.87 -7.25
C LEU A 112 17.41 10.55 -8.37
N SER A 113 17.26 10.05 -9.59
CA SER A 113 17.81 10.73 -10.77
C SER A 113 17.12 12.08 -11.02
N GLU A 114 17.76 12.99 -11.76
CA GLU A 114 17.17 14.30 -12.11
C GLU A 114 15.83 14.17 -12.86
N GLU A 115 15.66 13.09 -13.62
CA GLU A 115 14.41 12.82 -14.32
C GLU A 115 13.31 12.36 -13.34
N GLU A 116 13.63 11.43 -12.44
CA GLU A 116 12.70 10.97 -11.41
C GLU A 116 12.31 12.10 -10.44
N GLN A 117 13.26 12.93 -10.00
CA GLN A 117 12.97 14.09 -9.16
C GLN A 117 12.04 15.09 -9.86
N ARG A 118 12.19 15.27 -11.18
CA ARG A 118 11.33 16.16 -11.97
C ARG A 118 9.90 15.63 -12.09
N ILE A 119 9.73 14.32 -12.18
CA ILE A 119 8.42 13.68 -12.30
C ILE A 119 7.71 13.59 -10.94
N ILE A 120 8.46 13.28 -9.88
CA ILE A 120 7.92 13.12 -8.52
C ILE A 120 7.76 14.46 -7.79
N GLU A 121 8.57 15.46 -8.17
CA GLU A 121 8.57 16.86 -7.71
C GLU A 121 8.93 17.08 -6.23
N SER A 122 8.63 16.15 -5.33
CA SER A 122 8.86 16.31 -3.89
C SER A 122 8.93 14.99 -3.11
N PRO A 123 9.46 15.00 -1.86
CA PRO A 123 9.36 13.87 -0.95
C PRO A 123 7.91 13.42 -0.67
N THR A 124 6.95 14.36 -0.64
CA THR A 124 5.52 14.04 -0.51
C THR A 124 5.01 13.30 -1.74
N GLY A 125 5.42 13.72 -2.93
CA GLY A 125 5.14 13.00 -4.19
C GLY A 125 5.71 11.57 -4.16
N LEU A 126 6.92 11.39 -3.64
CA LEU A 126 7.54 10.06 -3.50
C LEU A 126 6.76 9.18 -2.51
N MET A 127 6.28 9.78 -1.42
CA MET A 127 5.44 9.09 -0.44
C MET A 127 4.14 8.60 -1.08
N LEU A 128 3.45 9.47 -1.84
CA LEU A 128 2.23 9.11 -2.57
C LEU A 128 2.50 8.03 -3.64
N HIS A 129 3.64 8.10 -4.34
CA HIS A 129 4.05 7.05 -5.27
C HIS A 129 4.17 5.69 -4.58
N LYS A 130 4.84 5.62 -3.43
CA LYS A 130 5.03 4.36 -2.69
C LYS A 130 3.71 3.80 -2.15
N MET A 131 2.90 4.64 -1.51
CA MET A 131 1.65 4.22 -0.88
C MET A 131 0.54 3.91 -1.90
N GLY A 132 0.46 4.68 -2.98
CA GLY A 132 -0.56 4.53 -4.01
C GLY A 132 -0.10 3.61 -5.13
N VAL A 133 0.84 4.08 -5.96
CA VAL A 133 1.23 3.43 -7.22
C VAL A 133 1.98 2.12 -6.97
N GLN A 134 3.07 2.17 -6.21
CA GLN A 134 3.95 1.01 -6.00
C GLN A 134 3.22 -0.11 -5.25
N SER A 135 2.52 0.26 -4.17
CA SER A 135 1.74 -0.70 -3.37
C SER A 135 0.62 -1.33 -4.21
N ALA A 136 -0.16 -0.56 -4.95
CA ALA A 136 -1.20 -1.10 -5.81
C ALA A 136 -0.65 -2.02 -6.91
N LEU A 137 0.43 -1.61 -7.60
CA LEU A 137 1.05 -2.43 -8.65
C LEU A 137 1.59 -3.75 -8.10
N SER A 138 2.14 -3.77 -6.88
CA SER A 138 2.61 -5.02 -6.29
C SER A 138 1.49 -6.06 -6.16
N VAL A 139 0.31 -5.61 -5.69
CA VAL A 139 -0.88 -6.47 -5.53
C VAL A 139 -1.45 -6.89 -6.88
N ILE A 140 -1.58 -5.96 -7.82
CA ILE A 140 -2.13 -6.22 -9.16
C ILE A 140 -1.24 -7.20 -9.93
N ARG A 141 0.09 -6.99 -9.92
CA ARG A 141 1.05 -7.91 -10.58
C ARG A 141 0.97 -9.30 -9.98
N PHE A 142 0.88 -9.40 -8.64
CA PHE A 142 0.72 -10.68 -7.95
C PHE A 142 -0.57 -11.40 -8.36
N ARG A 143 -1.72 -10.71 -8.31
CA ARG A 143 -3.04 -11.28 -8.68
C ARG A 143 -3.09 -11.69 -10.14
N LYS A 144 -2.62 -10.84 -11.04
CA LYS A 144 -2.55 -11.13 -12.48
C LYS A 144 -1.72 -12.39 -12.77
N ALA A 145 -0.58 -12.56 -12.09
CA ALA A 145 0.24 -13.76 -12.22
C ALA A 145 -0.48 -15.01 -11.67
N GLU A 146 -1.16 -14.89 -10.53
CA GLU A 146 -1.91 -15.98 -9.91
C GLU A 146 -3.08 -16.45 -10.80
N PHE A 147 -3.92 -15.52 -11.27
CA PHE A 147 -5.07 -15.81 -12.13
C PHE A 147 -4.64 -16.42 -13.46
N LYS A 148 -3.56 -15.91 -14.06
CA LYS A 148 -2.97 -16.48 -15.28
C LYS A 148 -2.48 -17.90 -15.06
N LYS A 149 -1.84 -18.20 -13.93
CA LYS A 149 -1.36 -19.54 -13.59
C LYS A 149 -2.51 -20.54 -13.41
N ARG A 150 -3.63 -20.08 -12.85
CA ARG A 150 -4.84 -20.88 -12.61
C ARG A 150 -5.80 -20.92 -13.81
N ASN A 151 -5.52 -20.12 -14.85
CA ASN A 151 -6.34 -19.99 -16.06
C ASN A 151 -7.82 -19.71 -15.76
N LEU A 152 -8.07 -18.77 -14.84
CA LEU A 152 -9.42 -18.38 -14.44
C LEU A 152 -10.13 -17.57 -15.53
N THR A 153 -11.45 -17.73 -15.64
CA THR A 153 -12.28 -16.85 -16.47
C THR A 153 -12.48 -15.49 -15.81
N LYS A 154 -12.98 -14.51 -16.57
CA LYS A 154 -13.30 -13.18 -16.02
C LYS A 154 -14.32 -13.27 -14.89
N GLU A 155 -15.34 -14.11 -15.04
CA GLU A 155 -16.39 -14.31 -14.04
C GLU A 155 -15.84 -14.94 -12.75
N GLU A 156 -14.92 -15.89 -12.86
CA GLU A 156 -14.26 -16.51 -11.71
C GLU A 156 -13.37 -15.50 -10.96
N ILE A 157 -12.63 -14.67 -11.69
CA ILE A 157 -11.82 -13.59 -11.11
C ILE A 157 -12.71 -12.61 -10.34
N GLN A 158 -13.81 -12.15 -10.95
CA GLN A 158 -14.73 -11.19 -10.32
C GLN A 158 -15.37 -11.77 -9.06
N LYS A 159 -15.76 -13.05 -9.08
CA LYS A 159 -16.24 -13.75 -7.90
C LYS A 159 -15.18 -13.81 -6.79
N GLU A 160 -13.95 -14.16 -7.15
CA GLU A 160 -12.85 -14.27 -6.17
C GLU A 160 -12.48 -12.91 -5.55
N ILE A 161 -12.52 -11.83 -6.33
CA ILE A 161 -12.34 -10.46 -5.83
C ILE A 161 -13.43 -10.11 -4.81
N ALA A 162 -14.70 -10.41 -5.12
CA ALA A 162 -15.82 -10.15 -4.22
C ALA A 162 -15.73 -10.97 -2.91
N ASP A 163 -15.39 -12.26 -3.02
CA ASP A 163 -15.23 -13.15 -1.86
C ASP A 163 -14.08 -12.68 -0.95
N ARG A 164 -12.95 -12.25 -1.52
CA ARG A 164 -11.80 -11.71 -0.77
C ARG A 164 -12.12 -10.37 -0.12
N GLN A 165 -12.79 -9.47 -0.84
CA GLN A 165 -13.24 -8.19 -0.29
C GLN A 165 -14.10 -8.42 0.96
N LEU A 166 -15.06 -9.35 0.89
CA LEU A 166 -15.90 -9.69 2.03
C LEU A 166 -15.07 -10.29 3.17
N ALA A 167 -14.12 -11.19 2.89
CA ALA A 167 -13.27 -11.79 3.91
C ALA A 167 -12.41 -10.74 4.65
N ILE A 168 -11.79 -9.80 3.92
CA ILE A 168 -11.00 -8.71 4.50
C ILE A 168 -11.88 -7.79 5.33
N PHE A 169 -13.06 -7.42 4.81
CA PHE A 169 -14.02 -6.61 5.55
C PHE A 169 -14.39 -7.26 6.89
N LYS A 170 -14.68 -8.56 6.90
CA LYS A 170 -14.97 -9.30 8.13
C LYS A 170 -13.78 -9.32 9.09
N MET A 171 -12.58 -9.63 8.60
CA MET A 171 -11.36 -9.60 9.41
C MET A 171 -11.12 -8.24 10.05
N TRP A 172 -11.44 -7.14 9.34
CA TRP A 172 -11.26 -5.80 9.86
C TRP A 172 -12.37 -5.42 10.86
N TYR A 173 -13.63 -5.73 10.59
CA TYR A 173 -14.77 -5.11 11.28
C TYR A 173 -15.65 -6.07 12.11
N GLU A 174 -15.55 -7.37 11.90
CA GLU A 174 -16.20 -8.37 12.74
C GLU A 174 -15.18 -8.80 13.81
N GLU A 175 -15.28 -8.24 15.02
CA GLU A 175 -14.65 -8.82 16.21
C GLU A 175 -15.14 -10.27 16.37
N ASP A 176 -14.29 -11.19 16.82
CA ASP A 176 -14.66 -12.59 17.11
C ASP A 176 -16.02 -12.64 17.83
N VAL A 177 -17.06 -13.08 17.12
CA VAL A 177 -18.45 -13.21 17.61
C VAL A 177 -18.59 -14.36 18.63
N ASP A 178 -17.51 -14.74 19.29
CA ASP A 178 -17.48 -15.81 20.30
C ASP A 178 -17.57 -15.29 21.74
N THR A 179 -17.58 -13.96 21.98
CA THR A 179 -17.78 -13.39 23.34
C THR A 179 -19.23 -13.11 23.73
N VAL A 180 -20.23 -13.38 22.87
CA VAL A 180 -21.66 -13.16 23.20
C VAL A 180 -22.44 -14.48 23.48
N LYS A 181 -21.75 -15.63 23.50
CA LYS A 181 -22.41 -16.91 23.83
C LYS A 181 -22.38 -17.29 25.32
N ASP A 182 -21.69 -16.54 26.16
CA ASP A 182 -21.59 -16.84 27.60
C ASP A 182 -22.49 -15.96 28.50
N GLU A 183 -23.39 -15.16 27.93
CA GLU A 183 -24.40 -14.39 28.69
C GLU A 183 -25.86 -14.65 28.27
N LEU A 184 -26.19 -15.91 27.91
CA LEU A 184 -27.58 -16.39 27.82
C LEU A 184 -27.86 -17.52 28.81
#